data_AF-A0A7X8LIQ0-F1
#
_entry.id   AF-A0A7X8LIQ0-F1
#
_cell.length_a   1.000
_cell.length_b   1.000
_cell.length_c   1.000
_cell.angle_alpha   90.00
_cell.angle_beta   90.00
_cell.angle_gamma   90.00
#
_symmetry.space_group_name_H-M   'P 1'
#
loop_
_entity.id
_entity.type
_entity.pdbx_description
1 polymer ?
#
loop_
_entity_poly.entity_id
_entity_poly.type
_entity_poly.pdbx_seq_one_letter_code
_entity_poly.pdbx_strand_id
1 'polypeptide(L)'
;MKLRNARRARKLSQAALAREAGCTQSAISMMELGRADAISRETLMKLAKILEVDIDLPPITDSPATSLSPVKRLCCPQGECPSNTPFAVAGTVSFWPKHQPAGHNGDFCAYCGEVLLHACPECQAPLNEGGHCARCGSSYVNQPLLTDTTPDAWAASRRQQLAEWRALL
;
A
#
# COMPACT_ATOMS: atom_id res chain seq x y z
N MET A 1 7.73 20.69 15.11
CA MET A 1 8.76 20.46 14.06
C MET A 1 9.26 21.81 13.54
N LYS A 2 10.59 22.00 13.45
CA LYS A 2 11.27 23.28 13.11
C LYS A 2 10.83 23.87 11.76
N LEU A 3 10.71 23.02 10.73
CA LEU A 3 10.32 23.40 9.36
C LEU A 3 8.86 23.89 9.25
N ARG A 4 7.90 23.23 9.91
CA ARG A 4 6.48 23.65 9.93
C ARG A 4 6.31 25.06 10.48
N ASN A 5 7.06 25.38 11.53
CA ASN A 5 7.01 26.69 12.17
C ASN A 5 7.64 27.77 11.28
N ALA A 6 8.77 27.47 10.63
CA ALA A 6 9.42 28.38 9.67
C ALA A 6 8.54 28.70 8.46
N ARG A 7 7.86 27.68 7.89
CA ARG A 7 6.88 27.90 6.81
C ARG A 7 5.76 28.85 7.22
N ARG A 8 5.20 28.66 8.42
CA ARG A 8 4.13 29.52 8.96
C ARG A 8 4.62 30.95 9.21
N ALA A 9 5.84 31.11 9.72
CA ALA A 9 6.45 32.43 9.91
C ALA A 9 6.61 33.19 8.59
N ARG A 10 6.92 32.49 7.49
CA ARG A 10 6.95 33.04 6.12
C ARG A 10 5.59 33.17 5.45
N LYS A 11 4.48 32.86 6.15
CA LYS A 11 3.10 32.90 5.61
C LYS A 11 2.91 32.07 4.34
N LEU A 12 3.71 31.02 4.15
CA LEU A 12 3.60 30.13 3.00
C LEU A 12 2.58 29.03 3.26
N SER A 13 1.71 28.76 2.29
CA SER A 13 0.88 27.55 2.30
C SER A 13 1.73 26.32 1.98
N GLN A 14 1.29 25.12 2.35
CA GLN A 14 2.01 23.89 1.99
C GLN A 14 2.08 23.72 0.47
N ALA A 15 1.05 24.13 -0.27
CA ALA A 15 1.02 24.07 -1.73
C ALA A 15 2.00 25.08 -2.37
N ALA A 16 2.11 26.28 -1.79
CA ALA A 16 3.06 27.29 -2.27
C ALA A 16 4.51 26.81 -2.07
N LEU A 17 4.82 26.29 -0.88
CA LEU A 17 6.15 25.74 -0.58
C LEU A 17 6.48 24.52 -1.45
N ALA A 18 5.51 23.63 -1.67
CA ALA A 18 5.69 22.46 -2.52
C ALA A 18 6.02 22.85 -3.98
N ARG A 19 5.30 23.83 -4.53
CA ARG A 19 5.54 24.34 -5.87
C ARG A 19 6.93 24.98 -6.00
N GLU A 20 7.37 25.71 -4.99
CA GLU A 20 8.69 26.35 -4.96
C GLU A 20 9.83 25.33 -4.81
N ALA A 21 9.62 24.27 -4.05
CA ALA A 21 10.59 23.19 -3.87
C ALA A 21 10.56 22.12 -4.98
N GLY A 22 9.61 22.19 -5.92
CA GLY A 22 9.43 21.20 -6.98
C GLY A 22 8.95 19.84 -6.48
N CYS A 23 8.17 19.79 -5.39
CA CYS A 23 7.62 18.57 -4.82
C CYS A 23 6.09 18.65 -4.69
N THR A 24 5.45 17.58 -4.18
CA THR A 24 3.99 17.57 -3.96
C THR A 24 3.61 18.19 -2.61
N GLN A 25 2.41 18.78 -2.53
CA GLN A 25 1.87 19.29 -1.26
C GLN A 25 1.69 18.17 -0.23
N SER A 26 1.34 16.96 -0.68
CA SER A 26 1.27 15.77 0.17
C SER A 26 2.62 15.40 0.79
N ALA A 27 3.73 15.54 0.06
CA ALA A 27 5.08 15.32 0.59
C ALA A 27 5.42 16.31 1.71
N ILE A 28 5.08 17.59 1.53
CA ILE A 28 5.22 18.61 2.59
C ILE A 28 4.35 18.27 3.81
N SER A 29 3.11 17.84 3.59
CA SER A 29 2.20 17.45 4.69
C SER A 29 2.74 16.26 5.49
N MET A 30 3.17 15.18 4.82
CA MET A 30 3.74 14.00 5.47
C MET A 30 5.03 14.34 6.25
N MET A 31 5.91 15.14 5.65
CA MET A 31 7.12 15.63 6.32
C MET A 31 6.77 16.45 7.57
N GLU A 32 5.81 17.38 7.51
CA GLU A 32 5.38 18.19 8.66
C GLU A 32 4.76 17.39 9.80
N LEU A 33 4.22 16.20 9.49
CA LEU A 33 3.68 15.23 10.44
C LEU A 33 4.75 14.29 11.02
N GLY A 34 6.03 14.47 10.66
CA GLY A 34 7.15 13.69 11.21
C GLY A 34 7.57 12.50 10.35
N ARG A 35 6.97 12.30 9.17
CA ARG A 35 7.39 11.30 8.18
C ARG A 35 8.43 11.89 7.23
N ALA A 36 9.61 12.21 7.77
CA ALA A 36 10.72 12.77 7.00
C ALA A 36 11.33 11.77 6.01
N ASP A 37 11.05 10.47 6.18
CA ASP A 37 11.34 9.39 5.24
C ASP A 37 10.58 9.52 3.91
N ALA A 38 9.47 10.28 3.90
CA ALA A 38 8.64 10.48 2.71
C ALA A 38 9.16 11.56 1.74
N ILE A 39 10.28 12.23 2.06
CA ILE A 39 10.85 13.30 1.22
C ILE A 39 12.36 13.09 1.04
N SER A 40 12.85 13.24 -0.19
CA SER A 40 14.28 13.03 -0.45
C SER A 40 15.12 14.06 0.30
N ARG A 41 16.35 13.68 0.71
CA ARG A 41 17.31 14.59 1.36
C ARG A 41 17.56 15.83 0.51
N GLU A 42 17.65 15.69 -0.80
CA GLU A 42 17.79 16.79 -1.74
C GLU A 42 16.62 17.78 -1.64
N THR A 43 15.38 17.28 -1.62
CA THR A 43 14.19 18.10 -1.47
C THR A 43 14.13 18.73 -0.08
N LEU A 44 14.54 18.01 0.96
CA LEU A 44 14.63 18.53 2.33
C LEU A 44 15.66 19.66 2.44
N MET A 45 16.81 19.55 1.75
CA MET A 45 17.81 20.62 1.67
C MET A 45 17.29 21.83 0.88
N LYS A 46 16.54 21.62 -0.21
CA LYS A 46 15.87 22.70 -0.94
C LYS A 46 14.88 23.44 -0.04
N LEU A 47 14.07 22.69 0.74
CA LEU A 47 13.13 23.27 1.70
C LEU A 47 13.83 24.02 2.83
N ALA A 48 14.93 23.47 3.36
CA ALA A 48 15.77 24.11 4.35
C ALA A 48 16.28 25.47 3.85
N LYS A 49 16.74 25.51 2.59
CA LYS A 49 17.23 26.72 1.93
C LYS A 49 16.10 27.73 1.69
N ILE A 50 14.94 27.29 1.20
CA ILE A 50 13.76 28.15 0.97
C ILE A 50 13.23 28.73 2.30
N LEU A 51 13.37 27.99 3.40
CA LEU A 51 12.87 28.41 4.71
C LEU A 51 13.95 29.07 5.57
N GLU A 52 15.20 29.12 5.11
CA GLU A 52 16.39 29.59 5.86
C GLU A 52 16.50 28.94 7.25
N VAL A 53 16.41 27.61 7.28
CA VAL A 53 16.48 26.82 8.52
C VAL A 53 17.64 25.84 8.45
N ASP A 54 18.52 25.89 9.45
CA ASP A 54 19.53 24.84 9.63
C ASP A 54 18.87 23.53 10.06
N ILE A 55 19.05 22.49 9.23
CA ILE A 55 18.65 21.11 9.53
C ILE A 55 19.93 20.32 9.78
N ASP A 56 20.04 19.76 10.98
CA ASP A 56 21.09 18.80 11.28
C ASP A 56 20.70 17.44 10.69
N LEU A 57 21.50 16.94 9.74
CA LEU A 57 21.23 15.72 8.99
C LEU A 57 22.29 14.67 9.33
N PRO A 58 21.92 13.46 9.78
CA PRO A 58 22.89 12.42 10.09
C PRO A 58 23.73 12.04 8.86
N PRO A 59 25.00 11.62 9.07
CA PRO A 59 25.90 11.23 8.00
C PRO A 59 25.42 9.98 7.25
N ILE A 60 25.78 9.91 5.98
CA ILE A 60 25.33 8.91 5.01
C ILE A 60 25.91 7.55 5.40
N THR A 61 25.06 6.62 5.82
CA THR A 61 25.35 5.20 5.67
C THR A 61 24.67 4.74 4.40
N ASP A 62 25.46 4.50 3.36
CA ASP A 62 25.02 3.87 2.11
C ASP A 62 24.55 2.44 2.42
N SER A 63 23.28 2.30 2.81
CA SER A 63 22.57 1.05 2.62
C SER A 63 21.90 1.11 1.25
N PRO A 64 22.08 0.09 0.39
CA PRO A 64 21.38 0.04 -0.88
C PRO A 64 19.90 -0.25 -0.59
N ALA A 65 19.12 0.82 -0.37
CA ALA A 65 17.69 0.75 -0.57
C ALA A 65 17.49 0.67 -2.08
N THR A 66 17.45 -0.55 -2.60
CA THR A 66 16.89 -0.83 -3.92
C THR A 66 15.47 -0.28 -3.93
N SER A 67 15.30 0.96 -4.39
CA SER A 67 14.00 1.53 -4.67
C SER A 67 13.46 0.83 -5.91
N LEU A 68 12.91 -0.36 -5.70
CA LEU A 68 11.97 -0.93 -6.66
C LEU A 68 10.81 0.06 -6.73
N SER A 69 10.63 0.70 -7.88
CA SER A 69 9.41 1.42 -8.22
C SER A 69 8.22 0.61 -7.69
N PRO A 70 7.25 1.21 -6.98
CA PRO A 70 6.18 0.43 -6.35
C PRO A 70 5.48 -0.35 -7.46
N VAL A 71 5.66 -1.67 -7.45
CA VAL A 71 4.96 -2.56 -8.37
C VAL A 71 3.48 -2.28 -8.15
N LYS A 72 2.79 -1.81 -9.19
CA LYS A 72 1.35 -1.49 -9.12
C LYS A 72 0.64 -2.75 -8.64
N ARG A 73 0.27 -2.77 -7.36
CA ARG A 73 -0.30 -3.97 -6.75
C ARG A 73 -1.75 -4.04 -7.18
N LEU A 74 -2.12 -5.20 -7.70
CA LEU A 74 -3.47 -5.53 -8.12
C LEU A 74 -3.91 -6.74 -7.30
N CYS A 75 -5.17 -6.76 -6.87
CA CYS A 75 -5.73 -7.94 -6.22
C CYS A 75 -7.12 -8.26 -6.76
N CYS A 76 -7.43 -9.54 -6.87
CA CYS A 76 -8.77 -9.99 -7.23
C CYS A 76 -9.65 -9.94 -5.98
N PRO A 77 -10.82 -9.27 -6.00
CA PRO A 77 -11.70 -9.21 -4.85
C PRO A 77 -12.48 -10.51 -4.60
N GLN A 78 -12.49 -11.46 -5.55
CA GLN A 78 -13.28 -12.68 -5.44
C GLN A 78 -12.60 -13.71 -4.50
N GLY A 79 -13.19 -13.99 -3.34
CA GLY A 79 -12.65 -14.91 -2.32
C GLY A 79 -12.43 -16.33 -2.82
N GLU A 80 -13.27 -16.80 -3.72
CA GLU A 80 -13.14 -18.13 -4.31
C GLU A 80 -12.18 -18.18 -5.50
N CYS A 81 -11.57 -17.06 -5.91
CA CYS A 81 -10.62 -17.06 -7.01
C CYS A 81 -9.33 -17.84 -6.66
N PRO A 82 -8.74 -18.63 -7.59
CA PRO A 82 -7.46 -19.31 -7.36
C PRO A 82 -6.26 -18.40 -7.02
N SER A 83 -6.40 -17.10 -7.31
CA SER A 83 -5.44 -16.06 -6.95
C SER A 83 -5.46 -15.68 -5.46
N ASN A 84 -6.46 -16.11 -4.68
CA ASN A 84 -6.58 -15.76 -3.27
C ASN A 84 -6.38 -16.99 -2.39
N THR A 85 -5.43 -16.92 -1.45
CA THR A 85 -5.18 -18.02 -0.50
C THR A 85 -5.84 -17.74 0.84
N PRO A 86 -6.85 -18.52 1.25
CA PRO A 86 -7.56 -18.25 2.50
C PRO A 86 -6.81 -18.74 3.74
N PHE A 87 -7.02 -18.05 4.84
CA PHE A 87 -6.61 -18.44 6.18
C PHE A 87 -7.65 -17.98 7.20
N ALA A 88 -7.74 -18.68 8.32
CA ALA A 88 -8.62 -18.32 9.41
C ALA A 88 -7.85 -17.49 10.46
N VAL A 89 -8.47 -16.43 10.95
CA VAL A 89 -7.94 -15.59 12.03
C VAL A 89 -9.10 -15.09 12.89
N ALA A 90 -8.99 -15.26 14.21
CA ALA A 90 -9.99 -14.81 15.18
C ALA A 90 -11.45 -15.20 14.82
N GLY A 91 -11.68 -16.41 14.30
CA GLY A 91 -13.01 -16.87 13.92
C GLY A 91 -13.57 -16.22 12.64
N THR A 92 -12.71 -15.66 11.79
CA THR A 92 -13.08 -15.12 10.47
C THR A 92 -12.16 -15.65 9.39
N VAL A 93 -12.64 -15.70 8.15
CA VAL A 93 -11.81 -16.00 6.98
C VAL A 93 -11.20 -14.71 6.45
N SER A 94 -9.89 -14.72 6.30
CA SER A 94 -9.11 -13.68 5.63
C SER A 94 -8.36 -14.29 4.44
N PHE A 95 -7.89 -13.44 3.54
CA PHE A 95 -7.22 -13.89 2.32
C PHE A 95 -5.85 -13.24 2.18
N TRP A 96 -4.92 -14.01 1.62
CA TRP A 96 -3.66 -13.51 1.09
C TRP A 96 -3.77 -13.44 -0.44
N PRO A 97 -3.95 -12.24 -1.02
CA PRO A 97 -4.00 -12.11 -2.47
C PRO A 97 -2.63 -12.35 -3.09
N LYS A 98 -2.60 -13.23 -4.08
CA LYS A 98 -1.40 -13.47 -4.89
C LYS A 98 -1.29 -12.42 -5.99
N HIS A 99 -0.06 -12.23 -6.42
CA HIS A 99 0.22 -11.44 -7.62
C HIS A 99 -0.38 -12.12 -8.84
N GLN A 100 -0.86 -11.30 -9.78
CA GLN A 100 -1.19 -11.76 -11.13
C GLN A 100 0.06 -12.37 -11.79
N PRO A 101 -0.10 -13.29 -12.76
CA PRO A 101 1.03 -13.92 -13.43
C PRO A 101 1.95 -12.86 -14.09
N ALA A 102 3.23 -13.21 -14.24
CA ALA A 102 4.22 -12.30 -14.82
C ALA A 102 3.78 -11.84 -16.22
N GLY A 103 3.95 -10.54 -16.50
CA GLY A 103 3.52 -9.93 -17.76
C GLY A 103 2.03 -9.56 -17.83
N HIS A 104 1.24 -9.86 -16.80
CA HIS A 104 -0.16 -9.42 -16.74
C HIS A 104 -0.25 -7.90 -16.56
N ASN A 105 -0.96 -7.24 -17.48
CA ASN A 105 -1.10 -5.78 -17.53
C ASN A 105 -2.56 -5.34 -17.75
N GLY A 106 -3.53 -6.24 -17.61
CA GLY A 106 -4.95 -5.95 -17.79
C GLY A 106 -5.66 -5.52 -16.51
N ASP A 107 -6.89 -5.04 -16.67
CA ASP A 107 -7.78 -4.68 -15.56
C ASP A 107 -8.58 -5.87 -15.01
N PHE A 108 -8.49 -7.05 -15.67
CA PHE A 108 -9.25 -8.24 -15.33
C PHE A 108 -8.33 -9.37 -14.86
N CYS A 109 -8.73 -10.09 -13.82
CA CYS A 109 -7.97 -11.19 -13.23
C CYS A 109 -7.70 -12.30 -14.25
N ALA A 110 -6.43 -12.70 -14.39
CA ALA A 110 -6.02 -13.75 -15.33
C ALA A 110 -6.58 -15.14 -15.01
N TYR A 111 -7.12 -15.33 -13.79
CA TYR A 111 -7.63 -16.64 -13.33
C TYR A 111 -9.15 -16.77 -13.41
N CYS A 112 -9.90 -15.71 -13.12
CA CYS A 112 -11.37 -15.78 -13.05
C CYS A 112 -12.09 -14.66 -13.82
N GLY A 113 -11.35 -13.75 -14.47
CA GLY A 113 -11.93 -12.66 -15.27
C GLY A 113 -12.55 -11.51 -14.47
N GLU A 114 -12.51 -11.54 -13.13
CA GLU A 114 -13.04 -10.47 -12.28
C GLU A 114 -12.22 -9.19 -12.38
N VAL A 115 -12.84 -8.01 -12.21
CA VAL A 115 -12.15 -6.72 -12.23
C VAL A 115 -11.18 -6.63 -11.04
N LEU A 116 -9.93 -6.29 -11.34
CA LEU A 116 -8.88 -6.16 -10.34
C LEU A 116 -9.00 -4.85 -9.57
N LEU A 117 -8.88 -4.96 -8.25
CA LEU A 117 -8.76 -3.79 -7.39
C LEU A 117 -7.39 -3.15 -7.57
N HIS A 118 -7.43 -1.83 -7.73
CA HIS A 118 -6.28 -0.95 -7.84
C HIS A 118 -6.03 -0.13 -6.56
N ALA A 119 -7.03 -0.05 -5.70
CA ALA A 119 -7.05 0.65 -4.44
C ALA A 119 -8.03 -0.06 -3.49
N CYS A 120 -7.98 0.29 -2.21
CA CYS A 120 -8.93 -0.19 -1.22
C CYS A 120 -10.36 0.15 -1.67
N PRO A 121 -11.28 -0.82 -1.73
CA PRO A 121 -12.65 -0.58 -2.19
C PRO A 121 -13.43 0.38 -1.28
N GLU A 122 -13.08 0.42 0.01
CA GLU A 122 -13.75 1.25 1.02
C GLU A 122 -13.21 2.69 1.08
N CYS A 123 -11.89 2.87 1.13
CA CYS A 123 -11.29 4.18 1.39
C CYS A 123 -10.37 4.71 0.29
N GLN A 124 -10.23 3.97 -0.82
CA GLN A 124 -9.44 4.31 -2.00
C GLN A 124 -7.93 4.52 -1.73
N ALA A 125 -7.43 4.10 -0.56
CA ALA A 125 -6.00 4.07 -0.29
C ALA A 125 -5.29 3.08 -1.22
N PRO A 126 -4.02 3.32 -1.60
CA PRO A 126 -3.22 2.36 -2.35
C PRO A 126 -3.18 0.99 -1.65
N LEU A 127 -3.15 -0.08 -2.43
CA LEU A 127 -3.03 -1.44 -1.88
C LEU A 127 -1.63 -1.64 -1.28
N ASN A 128 -1.59 -2.05 -0.01
CA ASN A 128 -0.36 -2.47 0.66
C ASN A 128 -0.16 -3.99 0.57
N GLU A 129 0.97 -4.45 1.10
CA GLU A 129 1.21 -5.88 1.29
C GLU A 129 0.18 -6.50 2.23
N GLY A 130 -0.19 -7.75 1.99
CA GLY A 130 -1.23 -8.47 2.74
C GLY A 130 -2.63 -8.38 2.11
N GLY A 131 -3.63 -8.71 2.92
CA GLY A 131 -5.06 -8.80 2.52
C GLY A 131 -5.98 -7.71 3.06
N HIS A 132 -5.44 -6.75 3.81
CA HIS A 132 -6.22 -5.71 4.49
C HIS A 132 -5.61 -4.33 4.24
N CYS A 133 -6.47 -3.31 4.23
CA CYS A 133 -6.04 -1.92 4.10
C CYS A 133 -5.33 -1.43 5.37
N ALA A 134 -4.10 -0.96 5.24
CA ALA A 134 -3.35 -0.34 6.34
C ALA A 134 -3.92 1.02 6.79
N ARG A 135 -4.85 1.60 6.03
CA ARG A 135 -5.53 2.87 6.39
C ARG A 135 -6.85 2.63 7.13
N CYS A 136 -7.74 1.80 6.61
CA CYS A 136 -9.09 1.63 7.16
C CYS A 136 -9.36 0.23 7.74
N GLY A 137 -8.43 -0.72 7.61
CA GLY A 137 -8.58 -2.09 8.13
C GLY A 137 -9.43 -3.02 7.27
N SER A 138 -10.17 -2.51 6.30
CA SER A 138 -11.07 -3.33 5.46
C SER A 138 -10.32 -4.38 4.66
N SER A 139 -10.92 -5.58 4.53
CA SER A 139 -10.42 -6.64 3.67
C SER A 139 -10.49 -6.22 2.20
N TYR A 140 -9.49 -6.62 1.41
CA TYR A 140 -9.52 -6.42 -0.04
C TYR A 140 -10.34 -7.48 -0.77
N VAL A 141 -10.44 -8.66 -0.18
CA VAL A 141 -11.10 -9.83 -0.78
C VAL A 141 -12.41 -10.07 -0.04
N ASN A 142 -13.46 -10.30 -0.82
CA ASN A 142 -14.80 -10.59 -0.32
C ASN A 142 -14.75 -11.85 0.57
N GLN A 143 -15.28 -11.73 1.77
CA GLN A 143 -15.38 -12.85 2.69
C GLN A 143 -16.46 -13.82 2.22
N PRO A 144 -16.24 -15.14 2.33
CA PRO A 144 -17.26 -16.12 2.00
C PRO A 144 -18.38 -16.07 3.05
N LEU A 145 -19.61 -16.31 2.61
CA LEU A 145 -20.73 -16.57 3.52
C LEU A 145 -20.61 -18.01 4.02
N LEU A 146 -20.37 -18.18 5.32
CA LEU A 146 -20.26 -19.49 5.95
C LEU A 146 -21.58 -19.83 6.66
N THR A 147 -22.28 -20.85 6.19
CA THR A 147 -23.53 -21.33 6.81
C THR A 147 -23.32 -22.55 7.70
N ASP A 148 -22.54 -23.54 7.22
CA ASP A 148 -22.48 -24.88 7.82
C ASP A 148 -21.05 -25.35 8.13
N THR A 149 -20.10 -24.41 8.24
CA THR A 149 -18.70 -24.75 8.48
C THR A 149 -17.98 -23.67 9.26
N THR A 150 -16.91 -24.06 9.96
CA THR A 150 -16.06 -23.10 10.66
C THR A 150 -15.10 -22.43 9.67
N PRO A 151 -14.66 -21.19 9.94
CA PRO A 151 -13.64 -20.49 9.15
C PRO A 151 -12.38 -21.34 8.90
N ASP A 152 -11.89 -22.04 9.93
CA ASP A 152 -10.72 -22.90 9.85
C ASP A 152 -10.95 -24.08 8.89
N ALA A 153 -12.06 -24.79 9.04
CA ALA A 153 -12.41 -25.93 8.19
C ALA A 153 -12.62 -25.49 6.74
N TRP A 154 -13.31 -24.37 6.51
CA TRP A 154 -13.50 -23.79 5.19
C TRP A 154 -12.17 -23.39 4.55
N ALA A 155 -11.32 -22.66 5.27
CA ALA A 155 -10.03 -22.23 4.75
C ALA A 155 -9.10 -23.40 4.44
N ALA A 156 -9.09 -24.44 5.28
CA ALA A 156 -8.33 -25.67 5.04
C ALA A 156 -8.82 -26.42 3.79
N SER A 157 -10.13 -26.65 3.69
CA SER A 157 -10.76 -27.29 2.52
C SER A 157 -10.46 -26.51 1.24
N ARG A 158 -10.61 -25.19 1.26
CA ARG A 158 -10.32 -24.35 0.11
C ARG A 158 -8.84 -24.38 -0.28
N ARG A 159 -7.91 -24.36 0.69
CA ARG A 159 -6.47 -24.51 0.39
C ARG A 159 -6.15 -25.86 -0.25
N GLN A 160 -6.82 -26.94 0.15
CA GLN A 160 -6.66 -28.25 -0.49
C GLN A 160 -7.12 -28.22 -1.95
N GLN A 161 -8.32 -27.70 -2.22
CA GLN A 161 -8.82 -27.53 -3.60
C GLN A 161 -7.88 -26.70 -4.48
N LEU A 162 -7.29 -25.64 -3.92
CA LEU A 162 -6.30 -24.81 -4.62
C LEU A 162 -5.00 -25.57 -4.91
N ALA A 163 -4.58 -26.48 -4.03
CA ALA A 163 -3.41 -27.33 -4.25
C ALA A 163 -3.69 -28.37 -5.35
N GLU A 164 -4.85 -29.00 -5.33
CA GLU A 164 -5.32 -29.93 -6.37
C GLU A 164 -5.41 -29.25 -7.73
N TRP A 165 -6.01 -28.07 -7.80
CA TRP A 165 -6.08 -27.30 -9.05
C TRP A 165 -4.69 -26.93 -9.59
N ARG A 166 -3.76 -26.52 -8.72
CA ARG A 166 -2.37 -26.20 -9.13
C ARG A 166 -1.61 -27.41 -9.63
N ALA A 167 -1.96 -28.62 -9.20
CA ALA A 167 -1.35 -29.84 -9.69
C ALA A 167 -1.78 -30.20 -11.14
N LEU A 168 -2.79 -29.52 -11.68
CA LEU A 168 -3.27 -29.69 -13.06
C LEU A 168 -2.62 -28.71 -14.07
N LEU A 169 -1.83 -27.75 -13.59
CA LEU A 169 -1.16 -26.72 -14.40
C LEU A 169 0.31 -27.07 -14.62
#